data_AF-A0AAD4G9H4-F1
#
_entry.id   AF-A0AAD4G9H4-F1
#
_cell.length_a   1.000
_cell.length_b   1.000
_cell.length_c   1.000
_cell.angle_alpha   90.00
_cell.angle_beta   90.00
_cell.angle_gamma   90.00
#
_symmetry.space_group_name_H-M   'P 1'
#
loop_
_entity.id
_entity.type
_entity.pdbx_description
1 polymer ?
#
loop_
_entity_poly.entity_id
_entity_poly.type
_entity_poly.pdbx_seq_one_letter_code
_entity_poly.pdbx_strand_id
1 'polypeptide(L)'
;MNINNSTVSGNICTVVELLKQGGIHKAAQIPPGDENEDETIDWDSPDISNYVILVHGDLGTGERLHATQLRRSIKSTPWHHFQHVIFIPGLFHLKMACADVIWRCFILPKAAHEDESCLMYDVAVLCLHETFTFTSKPGFHRMHQLINHAGVCQRLDCWQTYIRGKFQGVESLDDFASTKPTLDKLQSMANEIAQEFVATQQIQRMQRKPEESCNVQFENALLLNKYFLMYEELSYTMNSGDIGWVETCIVNWIPILKATGKHKYATHMQNFLLNVHFVYPSGLKWAVCYHLLVNPMGQPMKWRGVDWCIELNNLFTKVKNGGKGPN
;
A
#
# COMPACT_ATOMS: atom_id res chain seq x y z
N MET A 1 9.18 -23.16 -17.06
CA MET A 1 10.56 -22.64 -16.90
C MET A 1 11.10 -23.06 -15.55
N ASN A 2 12.29 -23.66 -15.49
CA ASN A 2 12.99 -23.97 -14.25
C ASN A 2 14.07 -22.91 -14.00
N ILE A 3 13.67 -21.72 -13.54
CA ILE A 3 14.55 -20.56 -13.35
C ILE A 3 14.53 -20.14 -11.87
N ASN A 4 15.71 -19.91 -11.29
CA ASN A 4 15.83 -19.45 -9.92
C ASN A 4 15.54 -17.94 -9.78
N ASN A 5 14.27 -17.60 -9.55
CA ASN A 5 13.79 -16.23 -9.37
C ASN A 5 14.21 -15.55 -8.04
N SER A 6 14.98 -16.22 -7.18
CA SER A 6 15.54 -15.58 -5.98
C SER A 6 16.74 -14.66 -6.29
N THR A 7 17.34 -14.80 -7.47
CA THR A 7 18.55 -14.06 -7.89
C THR A 7 18.25 -12.98 -8.93
N VAL A 8 19.08 -11.94 -9.00
CA VAL A 8 18.98 -10.89 -10.05
C VAL A 8 19.08 -11.51 -11.45
N SER A 9 20.06 -12.41 -11.67
CA SER A 9 20.25 -13.11 -12.95
C SER A 9 19.05 -13.99 -13.34
N GLY A 10 18.42 -14.65 -12.37
CA GLY A 10 17.21 -15.42 -12.63
C GLY A 10 16.01 -14.56 -13.02
N ASN A 11 15.84 -13.38 -12.41
CA ASN A 11 14.78 -12.45 -12.82
C ASN A 11 15.01 -11.90 -14.23
N ILE A 12 16.26 -11.58 -14.58
CA ILE A 12 16.64 -11.21 -15.96
C ILE A 12 16.24 -12.33 -16.93
N CYS A 13 16.63 -13.57 -16.63
CA CYS A 13 16.33 -14.72 -17.47
C CYS A 13 14.82 -14.92 -17.64
N THR A 14 14.06 -14.82 -16.55
CA THR A 14 12.59 -14.92 -16.57
C THR A 14 11.95 -13.85 -17.44
N VAL A 15 12.39 -12.58 -17.33
CA VAL A 15 11.87 -11.52 -18.21
C VAL A 15 12.17 -11.85 -19.67
N VAL A 16 13.43 -12.14 -20.01
CA VAL A 16 13.83 -12.45 -21.41
C VAL A 16 13.05 -13.64 -21.97
N GLU A 17 12.87 -14.71 -21.21
CA GLU A 17 12.11 -15.88 -21.64
C GLU A 17 10.61 -15.59 -21.78
N LEU A 18 10.03 -14.75 -20.93
CA LEU A 18 8.64 -14.29 -21.09
C LEU A 18 8.48 -13.44 -22.37
N LEU A 19 9.45 -12.57 -22.67
CA LEU A 19 9.45 -11.78 -23.91
C LEU A 19 9.55 -12.69 -25.13
N LYS A 20 10.43 -13.69 -25.07
CA LYS A 20 10.58 -14.70 -26.12
C LYS A 20 9.27 -15.47 -26.35
N GLN A 21 8.60 -15.91 -25.29
CA GLN A 21 7.29 -16.57 -25.38
C GLN A 21 6.21 -15.64 -25.96
N GLY A 22 6.28 -14.34 -25.67
CA GLY A 22 5.42 -13.32 -26.26
C GLY A 22 5.78 -12.94 -27.71
N GLY A 23 6.73 -13.64 -28.34
CA GLY A 23 7.19 -13.33 -29.70
C GLY A 23 8.07 -12.09 -29.81
N ILE A 24 8.45 -11.48 -28.68
CA ILE A 24 9.34 -10.31 -28.61
C ILE A 24 10.79 -10.80 -28.53
N HIS A 25 11.24 -11.38 -29.63
CA HIS A 25 12.63 -11.78 -29.86
C HIS A 25 12.94 -11.66 -31.35
N LYS A 26 14.18 -11.33 -31.71
CA LYS A 26 14.62 -11.49 -33.09
C LYS A 26 14.92 -12.98 -33.32
N ALA A 27 14.29 -13.59 -34.32
CA ALA A 27 14.75 -14.89 -34.81
C ALA A 27 16.13 -14.68 -35.42
N ALA A 28 17.13 -15.45 -34.99
CA ALA A 28 18.43 -15.44 -35.65
C ALA A 28 18.22 -15.82 -37.12
N GLN A 29 18.33 -14.85 -38.03
CA GLN A 29 18.50 -15.15 -39.44
C GLN A 29 19.95 -15.59 -39.58
N ILE A 30 20.19 -16.90 -39.44
CA ILE A 30 21.46 -17.48 -39.84
C ILE A 30 21.49 -17.35 -41.37
N PRO A 31 22.38 -16.55 -41.97
CA PRO A 31 22.58 -16.59 -43.41
C PRO A 31 23.02 -18.02 -43.77
N PRO A 32 22.49 -18.65 -44.81
CA PRO A 32 22.96 -19.95 -45.21
C PRO A 32 24.40 -19.80 -45.74
N GLY A 33 25.40 -20.20 -44.94
CA GLY A 33 26.75 -20.44 -45.44
C GLY A 33 27.93 -19.76 -44.75
N ASP A 34 27.85 -19.28 -43.51
CA ASP A 34 29.04 -18.75 -42.80
C ASP A 34 29.34 -19.55 -41.52
N GLU A 35 30.30 -20.47 -41.62
CA GLU A 35 30.81 -21.35 -40.55
C GLU A 35 32.00 -20.71 -39.80
N ASN A 36 31.91 -19.42 -39.47
CA ASN A 36 32.94 -18.73 -38.70
C ASN A 36 32.37 -18.26 -37.35
N GLU A 37 32.62 -19.04 -36.30
CA GLU A 37 32.09 -18.88 -34.94
C GLU A 37 32.71 -17.75 -34.09
N ASP A 38 33.52 -16.84 -34.65
CA ASP A 38 34.37 -15.95 -33.82
C ASP A 38 34.35 -14.45 -34.15
N GLU A 39 33.37 -13.92 -34.88
CA GLU A 39 33.20 -12.46 -35.04
C GLU A 39 31.89 -11.93 -34.43
N THR A 40 32.07 -11.01 -33.49
CA THR A 40 31.06 -10.28 -32.71
C THR A 40 30.01 -9.59 -33.59
N ILE A 41 28.81 -10.19 -33.72
CA ILE A 41 27.63 -9.52 -34.27
C ILE A 41 26.78 -8.98 -33.12
N ASP A 42 27.12 -7.77 -32.66
CA ASP A 42 26.30 -6.92 -31.78
C ASP A 42 25.19 -6.23 -32.60
N TRP A 43 24.17 -6.99 -33.06
CA TRP A 43 22.98 -6.47 -33.79
C TRP A 43 21.63 -7.15 -33.41
N ASP A 44 21.59 -7.88 -32.29
CA ASP A 44 20.50 -8.82 -31.96
C ASP A 44 19.55 -8.37 -30.83
N SER A 45 19.33 -7.07 -30.66
CA SER A 45 18.22 -6.58 -29.83
C SER A 45 16.98 -6.29 -30.69
N PRO A 46 15.77 -6.77 -30.30
CA PRO A 46 14.54 -6.35 -30.97
C PRO A 46 14.36 -4.83 -30.78
N ASP A 47 13.96 -4.12 -31.84
CA ASP A 47 13.62 -2.71 -31.71
C ASP A 47 12.28 -2.57 -30.98
N ILE A 48 12.39 -2.28 -29.69
CA ILE A 48 11.25 -2.01 -28.82
C ILE A 48 11.26 -0.58 -28.29
N SER A 49 11.96 0.32 -28.99
CA SER A 49 12.11 1.73 -28.57
C SER A 49 10.77 2.44 -28.30
N ASN A 50 9.71 2.02 -28.99
CA ASN A 50 8.35 2.56 -28.85
C ASN A 50 7.45 1.78 -27.87
N TYR A 51 7.96 0.73 -27.23
CA TYR A 51 7.16 -0.17 -26.40
C TYR A 51 7.67 -0.23 -24.96
N VAL A 52 6.74 -0.37 -24.03
CA VAL A 52 7.02 -0.63 -22.62
C VAL A 52 6.29 -1.88 -22.17
N ILE A 53 6.81 -2.49 -21.12
CA ILE A 53 6.25 -3.69 -20.51
C ILE A 53 6.04 -3.40 -19.05
N LEU A 54 4.78 -3.38 -18.66
CA LEU A 54 4.38 -3.15 -17.27
C LEU A 54 4.49 -4.48 -16.53
N VAL A 55 5.28 -4.50 -15.46
CA VAL A 55 5.52 -5.69 -14.65
C VAL A 55 4.96 -5.47 -13.26
N HIS A 56 4.13 -6.42 -12.83
CA HIS A 56 3.56 -6.46 -11.49
C HIS A 56 4.26 -7.55 -10.66
N GLY A 57 4.36 -7.32 -9.36
CA GLY A 57 4.92 -8.29 -8.43
C GLY A 57 4.99 -7.71 -7.02
N ASP A 58 5.57 -8.49 -6.12
CA ASP A 58 5.90 -8.03 -4.78
C ASP A 58 7.06 -7.00 -4.80
N LEU A 59 7.31 -6.37 -3.66
CA LEU A 59 8.39 -5.40 -3.53
C LEU A 59 9.76 -5.98 -3.89
N GLY A 60 9.99 -7.26 -3.55
CA GLY A 60 11.25 -7.94 -3.86
C GLY A 60 11.48 -8.06 -5.36
N THR A 61 10.43 -8.27 -6.16
CA THR A 61 10.50 -8.26 -7.62
C THR A 61 10.91 -6.87 -8.13
N GLY A 62 10.29 -5.81 -7.62
CA GLY A 62 10.63 -4.43 -7.97
C GLY A 62 12.08 -4.07 -7.64
N GLU A 63 12.57 -4.43 -6.44
CA GLU A 63 13.96 -4.21 -6.04
C GLU A 63 14.95 -4.89 -6.99
N ARG A 64 14.66 -6.12 -7.42
CA ARG A 64 15.53 -6.88 -8.32
C ARG A 64 15.53 -6.33 -9.74
N LEU A 65 14.38 -5.87 -10.25
CA LEU A 65 14.30 -5.20 -11.55
C LEU A 65 15.08 -3.89 -11.53
N HIS A 66 14.93 -3.09 -10.48
CA HIS A 66 15.68 -1.86 -10.33
C HIS A 66 17.19 -2.11 -10.23
N ALA A 67 17.60 -3.11 -9.45
CA ALA A 67 19.01 -3.52 -9.37
C ALA A 67 19.56 -4.00 -10.72
N THR A 68 18.75 -4.68 -11.54
CA THR A 68 19.10 -5.06 -12.91
C THR A 68 19.36 -3.82 -13.76
N GLN A 69 18.42 -2.87 -13.79
CA GLN A 69 18.54 -1.63 -14.56
C GLN A 69 19.78 -0.83 -14.15
N LEU A 70 20.03 -0.72 -12.85
CA LEU A 70 21.21 -0.02 -12.33
C LEU A 70 22.52 -0.70 -12.76
N ARG A 71 22.62 -2.03 -12.64
CA ARG A 71 23.80 -2.80 -13.06
C ARG A 71 24.04 -2.74 -14.56
N ARG A 72 22.98 -2.59 -15.35
CA ARG A 72 23.05 -2.57 -16.81
C ARG A 72 23.07 -1.16 -17.40
N SER A 73 23.03 -0.11 -16.58
CA SER A 73 23.05 1.29 -17.02
C SER A 73 24.21 1.66 -17.96
N ILE A 74 25.33 0.94 -17.89
CA ILE A 74 26.51 1.15 -18.74
C ILE A 74 26.43 0.46 -20.12
N LYS A 75 25.39 -0.33 -20.41
CA LYS A 75 25.28 -1.02 -21.71
C LYS A 75 24.98 -0.02 -22.84
N SER A 76 25.14 -0.43 -24.09
CA SER A 76 25.01 0.47 -25.25
C SER A 76 23.56 0.73 -25.66
N THR A 77 22.63 -0.19 -25.40
CA THR A 77 21.25 -0.12 -25.94
C THR A 77 20.18 -0.08 -24.85
N PRO A 78 19.01 0.57 -25.09
CA PRO A 78 17.85 0.55 -24.19
C PRO A 78 17.33 -0.86 -23.84
N TRP A 79 17.43 -1.82 -24.78
CA TRP A 79 17.09 -3.22 -24.56
C TRP A 79 17.94 -3.82 -23.43
N HIS A 80 19.27 -3.74 -23.59
CA HIS A 80 20.21 -4.21 -22.60
C HIS A 80 20.10 -3.47 -21.25
N HIS A 81 19.66 -2.21 -21.23
CA HIS A 81 19.36 -1.46 -20.00
C HIS A 81 18.13 -1.93 -19.25
N PHE A 82 17.26 -2.74 -19.89
CA PHE A 82 15.92 -3.05 -19.37
C PHE A 82 15.07 -1.79 -19.18
N GLN A 83 15.32 -0.74 -19.98
CA GLN A 83 14.62 0.55 -19.86
C GLN A 83 13.11 0.42 -20.16
N HIS A 84 12.75 -0.51 -21.04
CA HIS A 84 11.38 -0.83 -21.42
C HIS A 84 10.57 -1.52 -20.32
N VAL A 85 11.22 -2.04 -19.26
CA VAL A 85 10.54 -2.76 -18.18
C VAL A 85 10.17 -1.78 -17.07
N ILE A 86 8.88 -1.56 -16.88
CA ILE A 86 8.35 -0.63 -15.88
C ILE A 86 7.66 -1.43 -14.78
N PHE A 87 8.23 -1.41 -13.57
CA PHE A 87 7.62 -2.03 -12.42
C PHE A 87 6.47 -1.17 -11.86
N ILE A 88 5.30 -1.77 -11.69
CA ILE A 88 4.11 -1.12 -11.12
C ILE A 88 3.98 -1.52 -9.65
N PRO A 89 3.89 -0.56 -8.72
CA PRO A 89 3.76 -0.88 -7.30
C PRO A 89 2.46 -1.61 -6.99
N GLY A 90 2.56 -2.60 -6.10
CA GLY A 90 1.43 -3.32 -5.57
C GLY A 90 0.70 -2.53 -4.48
N LEU A 91 -0.51 -2.04 -4.77
CA LEU A 91 -1.30 -1.27 -3.80
C LEU A 91 -1.86 -2.14 -2.66
N PHE A 92 -2.09 -3.44 -2.90
CA PHE A 92 -2.45 -4.34 -1.82
C PHE A 92 -1.31 -4.50 -0.82
N HIS A 93 -0.08 -4.69 -1.29
CA HIS A 93 1.11 -4.72 -0.44
C HIS A 93 1.38 -3.39 0.26
N LEU A 94 1.12 -2.25 -0.39
CA LEU A 94 1.18 -0.94 0.27
C LEU A 94 0.19 -0.88 1.44
N LYS A 95 -1.08 -1.25 1.21
CA LYS A 95 -2.10 -1.29 2.25
C LYS A 95 -1.71 -2.25 3.39
N MET A 96 -1.08 -3.39 3.09
CA MET A 96 -0.51 -4.27 4.10
C MET A 96 0.59 -3.59 4.92
N ALA A 97 1.48 -2.85 4.27
CA ALA A 97 2.52 -2.09 4.95
C ALA A 97 1.93 -1.02 5.87
N CYS A 98 0.90 -0.28 5.44
CA CYS A 98 0.20 0.72 6.26
C CYS A 98 -0.47 0.09 7.49
N ALA A 99 -1.07 -1.10 7.38
CA ALA A 99 -1.62 -1.81 8.54
C ALA A 99 -0.53 -2.22 9.54
N ASP A 100 0.63 -2.68 9.04
CA ASP A 100 1.78 -3.02 9.87
C ASP A 100 2.38 -1.77 10.56
N VAL A 101 2.34 -0.61 9.91
CA VAL A 101 2.72 0.67 10.53
C VAL A 101 1.84 0.99 11.75
N ILE A 102 0.52 0.85 11.63
CA ILE A 102 -0.39 1.10 12.75
C ILE A 102 -0.09 0.14 13.91
N TRP A 103 0.13 -1.15 13.60
CA TRP A 103 0.56 -2.12 14.60
C TRP A 103 1.88 -1.73 15.29
N ARG A 104 2.89 -1.29 14.53
CA ARG A 104 4.19 -0.84 15.06
C ARG A 104 4.08 0.41 15.94
N CYS A 105 3.12 1.28 15.68
CA CYS A 105 2.93 2.51 16.44
C CYS A 105 2.13 2.30 17.72
N PHE A 106 1.03 1.53 17.65
CA PHE A 106 0.01 1.52 18.70
C PHE A 106 -0.16 0.18 19.42
N ILE A 107 0.58 -0.88 19.04
CA ILE A 107 0.49 -2.19 19.67
C ILE A 107 1.87 -2.79 19.97
N LEU A 108 2.84 -2.71 19.06
CA LEU A 108 4.15 -3.33 19.28
C LEU A 108 4.90 -2.75 20.52
N PRO A 109 4.93 -1.43 20.76
CA PRO A 109 5.63 -0.88 21.92
C PRO A 109 4.87 -1.20 23.20
N LYS A 110 5.55 -1.72 24.23
CA LYS A 110 4.92 -2.00 25.54
C LYS A 110 4.33 -0.75 26.20
N ALA A 111 4.98 0.40 26.01
CA ALA A 111 4.49 1.69 26.50
C ALA A 111 3.15 2.11 25.87
N ALA A 112 2.78 1.55 24.71
CA ALA A 112 1.48 1.80 24.09
C ALA A 112 0.34 0.99 24.74
N HIS A 113 0.58 0.27 25.83
CA HIS A 113 -0.42 -0.53 26.55
C HIS A 113 -0.78 0.04 27.92
N GLU A 114 -0.23 1.20 28.27
CA GLU A 114 -0.29 1.74 29.63
C GLU A 114 -1.56 2.55 29.89
N ASP A 115 -2.19 3.09 28.85
CA ASP A 115 -3.41 3.92 28.95
C ASP A 115 -4.70 3.14 28.68
N GLU A 116 -5.79 3.55 29.33
CA GLU A 116 -7.11 2.93 29.18
C GLU A 116 -7.73 3.17 27.79
N SER A 117 -7.28 4.22 27.08
CA SER A 117 -7.68 4.54 25.71
C SER A 117 -6.84 3.83 24.64
N CYS A 118 -5.93 2.93 25.03
CA CYS A 118 -5.01 2.33 24.08
C CYS A 118 -5.70 1.32 23.16
N LEU A 119 -5.14 1.14 21.96
CA LEU A 119 -5.66 0.15 21.00
C LEU A 119 -5.61 -1.29 21.54
N MET A 120 -4.73 -1.58 22.51
CA MET A 120 -4.67 -2.90 23.13
C MET A 120 -5.89 -3.19 24.02
N TYR A 121 -6.51 -2.17 24.60
CA TYR A 121 -7.79 -2.29 25.31
C TYR A 121 -8.90 -2.70 24.34
N ASP A 122 -8.99 -2.05 23.19
CA ASP A 122 -9.93 -2.43 22.12
C ASP A 122 -9.69 -3.88 21.65
N VAL A 123 -8.44 -4.32 21.54
CA VAL A 123 -8.10 -5.73 21.21
C VAL A 123 -8.63 -6.69 22.27
N ALA A 124 -8.53 -6.36 23.56
CA ALA A 124 -9.02 -7.21 24.64
C ALA A 124 -10.55 -7.41 24.57
N VAL A 125 -11.28 -6.41 24.07
CA VAL A 125 -12.74 -6.48 23.90
C VAL A 125 -13.12 -7.15 22.58
N LEU A 126 -12.56 -6.68 21.46
CA LEU A 126 -12.94 -7.11 20.10
C LEU A 126 -12.34 -8.47 19.71
N CYS A 127 -11.23 -8.86 20.34
CA CYS A 127 -10.44 -10.04 19.98
C CYS A 127 -9.94 -10.77 21.24
N LEU A 128 -10.84 -11.00 22.22
CA LEU A 128 -10.55 -11.51 23.58
C LEU A 128 -9.56 -12.68 23.65
N HIS A 129 -9.58 -13.59 22.66
CA HIS A 129 -8.73 -14.79 22.63
C HIS A 129 -7.46 -14.66 21.78
N GLU A 130 -7.21 -13.48 21.20
CA GLU A 130 -6.08 -13.25 20.28
C GLU A 130 -5.10 -12.17 20.77
N THR A 131 -5.25 -11.65 21.99
CA THR A 131 -4.38 -10.60 22.56
C THR A 131 -2.87 -10.91 22.40
N PHE A 132 -2.45 -12.14 22.71
CA PHE A 132 -1.06 -12.59 22.50
C PHE A 132 -0.61 -12.58 21.02
N THR A 133 -1.54 -12.84 20.11
CA THR A 133 -1.27 -12.79 18.67
C THR A 133 -1.03 -11.35 18.19
N PHE A 134 -1.74 -10.38 18.78
CA PHE A 134 -1.57 -8.96 18.48
C PHE A 134 -0.27 -8.38 19.04
N THR A 135 0.20 -8.82 20.21
CA THR A 135 1.47 -8.35 20.78
C THR A 135 2.71 -8.93 20.08
N SER A 136 2.55 -9.99 19.28
CA SER A 136 3.64 -10.64 18.56
C SER A 136 3.71 -10.24 17.08
N LYS A 137 2.81 -10.78 16.24
CA LYS A 137 2.73 -10.44 14.81
C LYS A 137 1.37 -10.88 14.25
N PRO A 138 0.32 -10.05 14.36
CA PRO A 138 -1.06 -10.46 14.05
C PRO A 138 -1.30 -10.78 12.57
N GLY A 139 -0.44 -10.25 11.69
CA GLY A 139 -0.61 -10.35 10.24
C GLY A 139 -1.64 -9.35 9.72
N PHE A 140 -1.71 -9.25 8.39
CA PHE A 140 -2.52 -8.22 7.74
C PHE A 140 -4.01 -8.35 8.00
N HIS A 141 -4.57 -9.55 7.92
CA HIS A 141 -6.01 -9.75 8.01
C HIS A 141 -6.58 -9.26 9.35
N ARG A 142 -5.94 -9.67 10.45
CA ARG A 142 -6.32 -9.27 11.81
C ARG A 142 -6.18 -7.76 12.02
N MET A 143 -5.06 -7.17 11.59
CA MET A 143 -4.90 -5.72 11.68
C MET A 143 -5.91 -4.97 10.83
N HIS A 144 -6.21 -5.45 9.62
CA HIS A 144 -7.22 -4.85 8.76
C HIS A 144 -8.59 -4.85 9.45
N GLN A 145 -9.01 -5.97 10.04
CA GLN A 145 -10.26 -6.06 10.78
C GLN A 145 -10.27 -5.15 12.02
N LEU A 146 -9.20 -5.20 12.83
CA LEU A 146 -9.07 -4.38 14.02
C LEU A 146 -9.18 -2.89 13.68
N ILE A 147 -8.44 -2.39 12.69
CA ILE A 147 -8.47 -0.97 12.29
C ILE A 147 -9.89 -0.54 11.91
N ASN A 148 -10.62 -1.36 11.14
CA ASN A 148 -11.99 -1.01 10.75
C ASN A 148 -12.96 -1.03 11.95
N HIS A 149 -12.90 -2.06 12.79
CA HIS A 149 -13.84 -2.20 13.91
C HIS A 149 -13.54 -1.19 15.02
N ALA A 150 -12.29 -1.14 15.49
CA ALA A 150 -11.86 -0.16 16.49
C ALA A 150 -12.05 1.27 15.96
N GLY A 151 -11.74 1.54 14.70
CA GLY A 151 -11.97 2.85 14.09
C GLY A 151 -13.43 3.31 14.13
N VAL A 152 -14.38 2.41 13.86
CA VAL A 152 -15.81 2.72 14.00
C VAL A 152 -16.17 3.02 15.46
N CYS A 153 -15.72 2.19 16.41
CA CYS A 153 -15.98 2.40 17.83
C CYS A 153 -15.43 3.74 18.33
N GLN A 154 -14.18 4.04 18.02
CA GLN A 154 -13.50 5.29 18.41
C GLN A 154 -14.22 6.52 17.82
N ARG A 155 -14.67 6.46 16.55
CA ARG A 155 -15.45 7.55 15.96
C ARG A 155 -16.80 7.73 16.65
N LEU A 156 -17.51 6.64 16.97
CA LEU A 156 -18.79 6.73 17.69
C LEU A 156 -18.61 7.34 19.07
N ASP A 157 -17.52 7.02 19.77
CA ASP A 157 -17.18 7.63 21.05
C ASP A 157 -16.86 9.14 20.92
N CYS A 158 -16.13 9.54 19.87
CA CYS A 158 -15.92 10.96 19.55
C CYS A 158 -17.24 11.69 19.31
N TRP A 159 -18.16 11.08 18.55
CA TRP A 159 -19.50 11.63 18.33
C TRP A 159 -20.26 11.78 19.64
N GLN A 160 -20.25 10.75 20.49
CA GLN A 160 -20.95 10.76 21.78
C GLN A 160 -20.41 11.83 22.72
N THR A 161 -19.08 11.94 22.82
CA THR A 161 -18.41 12.95 23.64
C THR A 161 -18.75 14.36 23.15
N TYR A 162 -18.70 14.58 21.84
CA TYR A 162 -19.01 15.87 21.23
C TYR A 162 -20.46 16.31 21.46
N ILE A 163 -21.44 15.42 21.27
CA ILE A 163 -22.85 15.79 21.44
C ILE A 163 -23.19 16.11 22.90
N ARG A 164 -22.62 15.38 23.86
CA ARG A 164 -22.80 15.62 25.30
C ARG A 164 -22.28 16.99 25.71
N GLY A 165 -21.13 17.39 25.15
CA GLY A 165 -20.57 18.72 25.39
C GLY A 165 -21.35 19.85 24.73
N LYS A 166 -21.99 19.59 23.57
CA LYS A 166 -22.60 20.62 22.73
C LYS A 166 -24.10 20.82 22.94
N PHE A 167 -24.84 19.77 23.31
CA PHE A 167 -26.30 19.81 23.42
C PHE A 167 -26.75 19.47 24.85
N GLN A 168 -27.39 20.44 25.49
CA GLN A 168 -27.94 20.23 26.83
C GLN A 168 -29.10 19.23 26.80
N GLY A 169 -29.04 18.21 27.65
CA GLY A 169 -30.07 17.18 27.78
C GLY A 169 -29.98 16.02 26.78
N VAL A 170 -28.88 15.93 26.00
CA VAL A 170 -28.59 14.81 25.11
C VAL A 170 -27.49 13.95 25.73
N GLU A 171 -27.84 12.75 26.21
CA GLU A 171 -26.92 11.87 26.95
C GLU A 171 -26.38 10.71 26.11
N SER A 172 -27.02 10.40 24.99
CA SER A 172 -26.65 9.29 24.11
C SER A 172 -26.78 9.64 22.62
N LEU A 173 -26.15 8.81 21.77
CA LEU A 173 -26.31 8.91 20.32
C LEU A 173 -27.77 8.66 19.89
N ASP A 174 -28.52 7.83 20.63
CA ASP A 174 -29.93 7.55 20.37
C ASP A 174 -30.82 8.77 20.69
N ASP A 175 -30.54 9.49 21.77
CA ASP A 175 -31.22 10.75 22.10
C ASP A 175 -30.98 11.78 20.99
N PHE A 176 -29.74 11.90 20.54
CA PHE A 176 -29.40 12.81 19.44
C PHE A 176 -30.08 12.39 18.14
N ALA A 177 -30.06 11.11 17.77
CA ALA A 177 -30.72 10.60 16.57
C ALA A 177 -32.23 10.86 16.61
N SER A 178 -32.85 10.80 17.79
CA SER A 178 -34.28 11.11 17.99
C SER A 178 -34.64 12.56 17.68
N THR A 179 -33.67 13.49 17.72
CA THR A 179 -33.86 14.88 17.26
C THR A 179 -33.95 15.01 15.73
N LYS A 180 -33.68 13.94 14.98
CA LYS A 180 -33.70 13.86 13.52
C LYS A 180 -32.83 14.96 12.86
N PRO A 181 -31.51 14.98 13.14
CA PRO A 181 -30.62 15.98 12.57
C PRO A 181 -30.59 15.87 11.04
N THR A 182 -30.52 17.02 10.36
CA THR A 182 -30.38 17.07 8.90
C THR A 182 -28.99 16.61 8.46
N LEU A 183 -28.86 16.18 7.19
CA LEU A 183 -27.57 15.79 6.63
C LEU A 183 -26.54 16.94 6.71
N ASP A 184 -26.93 18.16 6.37
CA ASP A 184 -26.05 19.33 6.44
C ASP A 184 -25.56 19.57 7.87
N LYS A 185 -26.43 19.37 8.86
CA LYS A 185 -26.05 19.49 10.28
C LYS A 185 -25.06 18.40 10.67
N LEU A 186 -25.28 17.16 10.25
CA LEU A 186 -24.36 16.04 10.48
C LEU A 186 -23.01 16.29 9.82
N GLN A 187 -22.97 16.79 8.58
CA GLN A 187 -21.73 17.12 7.89
C GLN A 187 -20.96 18.24 8.58
N SER A 188 -21.65 19.31 9.00
CA SER A 188 -21.04 20.38 9.79
C SER A 188 -20.44 19.85 11.09
N MET A 189 -21.18 19.00 11.82
CA MET A 189 -20.69 18.40 13.05
C MET A 189 -19.52 17.46 12.81
N ALA A 190 -19.54 16.65 11.75
CA ALA A 190 -18.44 15.77 11.38
C ALA A 190 -17.14 16.56 11.14
N ASN A 191 -17.23 17.72 10.49
CA ASN A 191 -16.08 18.60 10.28
C ASN A 191 -15.53 19.15 11.61
N GLU A 192 -16.42 19.57 12.52
CA GLU A 192 -16.02 20.04 13.85
C GLU A 192 -15.38 18.91 14.68
N ILE A 193 -15.98 17.72 14.69
CA ILE A 193 -15.44 16.52 15.35
C ILE A 193 -14.08 16.16 14.77
N ALA A 194 -13.90 16.21 13.45
CA ALA A 194 -12.61 15.94 12.82
C ALA A 194 -11.54 16.97 13.24
N GLN A 195 -11.90 18.23 13.45
CA GLN A 195 -10.97 19.25 13.94
C GLN A 195 -10.60 19.03 15.41
N GLU A 196 -11.54 18.57 16.23
CA GLU A 196 -11.35 18.37 17.67
C GLU A 196 -10.65 17.05 18.01
N PHE A 197 -11.06 15.94 17.38
CA PHE A 197 -10.68 14.57 17.75
C PHE A 197 -9.70 13.88 16.80
N VAL A 198 -9.17 14.60 15.81
CA VAL A 198 -8.12 14.08 14.91
C VAL A 198 -6.85 14.92 15.02
N ALA A 199 -5.71 14.26 15.06
CA ALA A 199 -4.41 14.92 15.11
C ALA A 199 -4.18 15.85 13.91
N THR A 200 -4.07 17.15 14.19
CA THR A 200 -3.65 18.17 13.23
C THR A 200 -2.36 18.85 13.70
N GLN A 201 -2.04 20.03 13.16
CA GLN A 201 -0.94 20.86 13.66
C GLN A 201 -1.12 21.25 15.15
N GLN A 202 -2.33 21.09 15.71
CA GLN A 202 -2.60 21.36 17.13
C GLN A 202 -1.75 20.51 18.08
N ILE A 203 -1.37 19.29 17.69
CA ILE A 203 -0.53 18.42 18.54
C ILE A 203 0.80 19.09 18.88
N GLN A 204 1.42 19.81 17.95
CA GLN A 204 2.67 20.52 18.23
C GLN A 204 2.51 21.60 19.30
N ARG A 205 1.31 22.17 19.43
CA ARG A 205 1.01 23.16 20.49
C ARG A 205 0.74 22.47 21.82
N MET A 206 0.08 21.31 21.81
CA MET A 206 -0.17 20.53 23.01
C MET A 206 1.14 20.02 23.63
N GLN A 207 2.05 19.49 22.80
CA GLN A 207 3.37 19.00 23.21
C GLN A 207 4.34 20.08 23.72
N ARG A 208 4.03 21.38 23.52
CA ARG A 208 4.83 22.49 24.08
C ARG A 208 4.41 22.87 25.49
N LYS A 209 3.27 22.35 25.97
CA LYS A 209 2.81 22.61 27.33
C LYS A 209 3.69 21.86 28.35
N PRO A 210 3.84 22.37 29.58
CA PRO A 210 4.48 21.63 30.66
C PRO A 210 3.79 20.27 30.88
N GLU A 211 4.59 19.25 31.20
CA GLU A 211 4.15 17.84 31.33
C GLU A 211 2.95 17.68 32.28
N GLU A 212 2.93 18.43 33.39
CA GLU A 212 1.84 18.46 34.38
C GLU A 212 0.48 18.92 33.83
N SER A 213 0.47 19.60 32.68
CA SER A 213 -0.73 20.10 32.01
C SER A 213 -1.05 19.38 30.70
N CYS A 214 -0.26 18.36 30.37
CA CYS A 214 -0.38 17.60 29.14
C CYS A 214 -1.32 16.41 29.32
N ASN A 215 -2.42 16.38 28.57
CA ASN A 215 -3.28 15.19 28.51
C ASN A 215 -2.73 14.23 27.45
N VAL A 216 -1.73 13.45 27.83
CA VAL A 216 -1.03 12.51 26.94
C VAL A 216 -1.97 11.43 26.40
N GLN A 217 -2.93 10.97 27.19
CA GLN A 217 -3.93 9.99 26.73
C GLN A 217 -4.77 10.54 25.58
N PHE A 218 -5.25 11.78 25.72
CA PHE A 218 -5.97 12.45 24.66
C PHE A 218 -5.09 12.66 23.41
N GLU A 219 -3.84 13.09 23.57
CA GLU A 219 -2.90 13.21 22.43
C GLU A 219 -2.73 11.89 21.67
N ASN A 220 -2.59 10.77 22.39
CA ASN A 220 -2.48 9.44 21.80
C ASN A 220 -3.75 9.06 21.03
N ALA A 221 -4.93 9.34 21.59
CA ALA A 221 -6.21 9.11 20.92
C ALA A 221 -6.34 9.93 19.62
N LEU A 222 -5.95 11.22 19.64
CA LEU A 222 -5.94 12.07 18.43
C LEU A 222 -5.06 11.47 17.33
N LEU A 223 -3.87 10.97 17.70
CA LEU A 223 -2.94 10.33 16.77
C LEU A 223 -3.51 9.02 16.22
N LEU A 224 -4.11 8.19 17.08
CA LEU A 224 -4.74 6.94 16.67
C LEU A 224 -5.85 7.18 15.64
N ASN A 225 -6.75 8.12 15.92
CA ASN A 225 -7.83 8.52 15.01
C ASN A 225 -7.31 8.97 13.65
N LYS A 226 -6.23 9.78 13.63
CA LYS A 226 -5.60 10.20 12.37
C LYS A 226 -5.10 9.01 11.56
N TYR A 227 -4.41 8.07 12.19
CA TYR A 227 -3.82 6.92 11.49
C TYR A 227 -4.91 5.97 10.98
N PHE A 228 -5.98 5.77 11.74
CA PHE A 228 -7.16 5.02 11.29
C PHE A 228 -7.81 5.68 10.07
N LEU A 229 -8.08 6.99 10.12
CA LEU A 229 -8.68 7.72 9.00
C LEU A 229 -7.78 7.68 7.75
N MET A 230 -6.47 7.85 7.90
CA MET A 230 -5.53 7.72 6.76
C MET A 230 -5.56 6.33 6.12
N TYR A 231 -5.80 5.27 6.91
CA TYR A 231 -5.87 3.90 6.42
C TYR A 231 -7.21 3.59 5.75
N GLU A 232 -8.29 4.08 6.34
CA GLU A 232 -9.64 3.97 5.81
C GLU A 232 -9.79 4.77 4.51
N GLU A 233 -9.24 5.98 4.45
CA GLU A 233 -9.21 6.82 3.25
C GLU A 233 -8.47 6.11 2.11
N LEU A 234 -7.26 5.59 2.36
CA LEU A 234 -6.53 4.79 1.38
C LEU A 234 -7.36 3.58 0.91
N SER A 235 -8.03 2.90 1.85
CA SER A 235 -8.89 1.76 1.52
C SER A 235 -10.10 2.16 0.68
N TYR A 236 -10.72 3.30 0.99
CA TYR A 236 -11.89 3.82 0.30
C TYR A 236 -11.54 4.22 -1.13
N THR A 237 -10.46 4.97 -1.32
CA THR A 237 -10.00 5.46 -2.64
C THR A 237 -9.55 4.32 -3.55
N MET A 238 -8.86 3.33 -2.98
CA MET A 238 -8.55 2.10 -3.70
C MET A 238 -9.81 1.34 -4.13
N ASN A 239 -10.83 1.27 -3.27
CA ASN A 239 -12.07 0.57 -3.56
C ASN A 239 -12.94 1.32 -4.56
N SER A 240 -12.95 2.66 -4.54
CA SER A 240 -13.70 3.51 -5.48
C SER A 240 -13.07 3.54 -6.88
N GLY A 241 -11.77 3.26 -6.98
CA GLY A 241 -11.02 3.32 -8.24
C GLY A 241 -10.47 4.71 -8.55
N ASP A 242 -10.46 5.62 -7.57
CA ASP A 242 -9.94 6.98 -7.75
C ASP A 242 -8.41 7.01 -7.60
N ILE A 243 -7.72 6.87 -8.72
CA ILE A 243 -6.24 6.82 -8.76
C ILE A 243 -5.61 8.13 -8.28
N GLY A 244 -6.19 9.29 -8.64
CA GLY A 244 -5.64 10.59 -8.23
C GLY A 244 -5.71 10.78 -6.71
N TRP A 245 -6.79 10.31 -6.09
CA TRP A 245 -6.90 10.34 -4.64
C TRP A 245 -6.00 9.28 -3.98
N VAL A 246 -5.84 8.08 -4.57
CA VAL A 246 -4.85 7.11 -4.11
C VAL A 246 -3.44 7.72 -4.07
N GLU A 247 -3.01 8.39 -5.13
CA GLU A 247 -1.71 9.09 -5.20
C GLU A 247 -1.58 10.13 -4.07
N THR A 248 -2.65 10.87 -3.78
CA THR A 248 -2.70 11.83 -2.67
C THR A 248 -2.54 11.16 -1.31
N CYS A 249 -3.19 10.02 -1.08
CA CYS A 249 -3.02 9.24 0.15
C CYS A 249 -1.57 8.74 0.30
N ILE A 250 -0.94 8.30 -0.79
CA ILE A 250 0.45 7.79 -0.78
C ILE A 250 1.42 8.85 -0.25
N VAL A 251 1.26 10.13 -0.65
CA VAL A 251 2.11 11.24 -0.20
C VAL A 251 2.19 11.30 1.32
N ASN A 252 1.05 11.16 2.01
CA ASN A 252 0.98 11.22 3.47
C ASN A 252 1.58 9.96 4.13
N TRP A 253 1.49 8.80 3.48
CA TRP A 253 2.00 7.54 4.01
C TRP A 253 3.52 7.40 3.88
N ILE A 254 4.17 7.98 2.86
CA ILE A 254 5.63 7.91 2.64
C ILE A 254 6.46 8.27 3.89
N PRO A 255 6.29 9.45 4.53
CA PRO A 255 7.09 9.81 5.70
C PRO A 255 6.84 8.87 6.88
N ILE A 256 5.61 8.38 7.05
CA ILE A 256 5.25 7.46 8.14
C ILE A 256 5.89 6.09 7.92
N LEU A 257 5.82 5.55 6.69
CA LEU A 257 6.50 4.32 6.30
C LEU A 257 8.01 4.44 6.55
N LYS A 258 8.61 5.59 6.24
CA LYS A 258 10.04 5.84 6.50
C LYS A 258 10.35 5.86 7.99
N ALA A 259 9.55 6.55 8.80
CA ALA A 259 9.75 6.66 10.25
C ALA A 259 9.59 5.32 11.00
N THR A 260 8.77 4.41 10.48
CA THR A 260 8.44 3.13 11.14
C THR A 260 9.26 1.94 10.63
N GLY A 261 10.31 2.18 9.85
CA GLY A 261 11.21 1.14 9.34
C GLY A 261 10.70 0.42 8.09
N LYS A 262 9.63 0.90 7.43
CA LYS A 262 9.18 0.44 6.11
C LYS A 262 9.88 1.20 4.98
N HIS A 263 11.21 1.41 5.11
CA HIS A 263 12.00 2.24 4.19
C HIS A 263 11.89 1.81 2.73
N LYS A 264 11.85 0.51 2.46
CA LYS A 264 11.70 0.00 1.09
C LYS A 264 10.39 0.48 0.46
N TYR A 265 9.27 0.32 1.16
CA TYR A 265 7.97 0.81 0.69
C TYR A 265 7.96 2.33 0.52
N ALA A 266 8.53 3.08 1.47
CA ALA A 266 8.64 4.54 1.37
C ALA A 266 9.41 4.96 0.10
N THR A 267 10.60 4.40 -0.13
CA THR A 267 11.43 4.69 -1.30
C THR A 267 10.72 4.30 -2.60
N HIS A 268 10.11 3.12 -2.66
CA HIS A 268 9.41 2.66 -3.85
C HIS A 268 8.20 3.54 -4.19
N MET A 269 7.39 3.92 -3.19
CA MET A 269 6.25 4.82 -3.40
C MET A 269 6.70 6.23 -3.80
N GLN A 270 7.76 6.74 -3.19
CA GLN A 270 8.35 8.02 -3.58
C GLN A 270 8.82 8.01 -5.02
N ASN A 271 9.59 6.99 -5.43
CA ASN A 271 10.06 6.86 -6.81
C ASN A 271 8.91 6.70 -7.80
N PHE A 272 7.88 5.93 -7.43
CA PHE A 272 6.67 5.80 -8.23
C PHE A 272 6.01 7.16 -8.50
N LEU A 273 5.73 7.95 -7.46
CA LEU A 273 5.13 9.27 -7.62
C LEU A 273 6.04 10.21 -8.42
N LEU A 274 7.36 10.22 -8.13
CA LEU A 274 8.31 11.03 -8.88
C LEU A 274 8.28 10.70 -10.38
N ASN A 275 8.26 9.41 -10.71
CA ASN A 275 8.25 8.98 -12.09
C ASN A 275 6.94 9.35 -12.80
N VAL A 276 5.79 9.05 -12.19
CA VAL A 276 4.45 9.31 -12.74
C VAL A 276 4.21 10.81 -12.97
N HIS A 277 4.69 11.68 -12.07
CA HIS A 277 4.41 13.11 -12.14
C HIS A 277 5.49 13.93 -12.87
N PHE A 278 6.74 13.47 -12.92
CA PHE A 278 7.85 14.30 -13.41
C PHE A 278 8.74 13.65 -14.48
N VAL A 279 8.70 12.32 -14.65
CA VAL A 279 9.62 11.61 -15.57
C VAL A 279 8.88 11.03 -16.77
N TYR A 280 7.74 10.39 -16.55
CA TYR A 280 7.04 9.66 -17.60
C TYR A 280 6.32 10.61 -18.57
N PRO A 281 6.39 10.34 -19.89
CA PRO A 281 5.56 11.04 -20.85
C PRO A 281 4.07 10.76 -20.57
N SER A 282 3.19 11.65 -21.00
CA SER A 282 1.75 11.60 -20.65
C SER A 282 1.10 10.24 -20.96
N GLY A 283 1.41 9.63 -22.10
CA GLY A 283 0.86 8.31 -22.45
C GLY A 283 1.30 7.20 -21.47
N LEU A 284 2.57 7.19 -21.08
CA LEU A 284 3.09 6.21 -20.11
C LEU A 284 2.53 6.46 -18.71
N LYS A 285 2.39 7.72 -18.29
CA LYS A 285 1.72 8.08 -17.05
C LYS A 285 0.33 7.45 -16.96
N TRP A 286 -0.51 7.67 -17.97
CA TRP A 286 -1.86 7.11 -18.00
C TRP A 286 -1.84 5.58 -18.00
N ALA A 287 -0.97 4.96 -18.78
CA ALA A 287 -0.83 3.50 -18.81
C ALA A 287 -0.47 2.96 -17.41
N VAL A 288 0.51 3.55 -16.74
CA VAL A 288 0.92 3.16 -15.37
C VAL A 288 -0.22 3.34 -14.38
N CYS A 289 -0.88 4.50 -14.37
CA CYS A 289 -1.98 4.80 -13.45
C CYS A 289 -3.15 3.80 -13.63
N TYR A 290 -3.57 3.52 -14.86
CA TYR A 290 -4.66 2.57 -15.15
C TYR A 290 -4.34 1.12 -14.80
N HIS A 291 -3.06 0.78 -14.59
CA HIS A 291 -2.65 -0.56 -14.18
C HIS A 291 -2.45 -0.71 -12.67
N LEU A 292 -2.75 0.31 -11.86
CA LEU A 292 -2.65 0.19 -10.40
C LEU A 292 -3.81 -0.62 -9.80
N LEU A 293 -5.00 -0.45 -10.36
CA LEU A 293 -6.25 -1.03 -9.88
C LEU A 293 -6.99 -1.76 -11.00
N VAL A 294 -7.69 -2.82 -10.64
CA VAL A 294 -8.59 -3.57 -11.51
C VAL A 294 -9.91 -3.79 -10.78
N ASN A 295 -11.03 -3.86 -11.53
CA ASN A 295 -12.34 -4.19 -10.98
C ASN A 295 -12.84 -5.53 -11.54
N PRO A 296 -12.43 -6.67 -10.97
CA PRO A 296 -12.80 -7.99 -11.48
C PRO A 296 -14.31 -8.24 -11.48
N MET A 297 -15.07 -7.54 -10.63
CA MET A 297 -16.51 -7.73 -10.50
C MET A 297 -17.34 -6.72 -11.31
N GLY A 298 -16.72 -5.68 -11.87
CA GLY A 298 -17.43 -4.60 -12.57
C GLY A 298 -18.40 -3.81 -11.69
N GLN A 299 -18.29 -3.90 -10.36
CA GLN A 299 -19.22 -3.29 -9.42
C GLN A 299 -18.64 -2.02 -8.76
N PRO A 300 -19.46 -1.01 -8.43
CA PRO A 300 -19.01 0.15 -7.65
C PRO A 300 -18.36 -0.27 -6.33
N MET A 301 -17.30 0.43 -5.91
CA MET A 301 -16.57 0.17 -4.66
C MET A 301 -15.87 -1.21 -4.58
N LYS A 302 -15.71 -1.92 -5.72
CA LYS A 302 -15.10 -3.27 -5.76
C LYS A 302 -13.79 -3.32 -6.53
N TRP A 303 -13.14 -2.18 -6.73
CA TRP A 303 -11.77 -2.12 -7.24
C TRP A 303 -10.78 -2.78 -6.28
N ARG A 304 -9.70 -3.34 -6.83
CA ARG A 304 -8.64 -4.07 -6.13
C ARG A 304 -7.28 -3.71 -6.72
N GLY A 305 -6.24 -3.71 -5.89
CA GLY A 305 -4.86 -3.67 -6.41
C GLY A 305 -4.62 -4.83 -7.34
N VAL A 306 -3.92 -4.61 -8.45
CA VAL A 306 -3.62 -5.70 -9.40
C VAL A 306 -2.81 -6.82 -8.72
N ASP A 307 -1.92 -6.46 -7.81
CA ASP A 307 -1.15 -7.40 -7.00
C ASP A 307 -2.02 -8.28 -6.08
N TRP A 308 -3.21 -7.82 -5.67
CA TRP A 308 -4.17 -8.67 -4.96
C TRP A 308 -4.68 -9.82 -5.82
N CYS A 309 -4.97 -9.57 -7.09
CA CYS A 309 -5.39 -10.61 -8.04
C CYS A 309 -4.24 -11.59 -8.33
N ILE A 310 -3.01 -11.09 -8.39
CA ILE A 310 -1.81 -11.93 -8.53
C ILE A 310 -1.63 -12.83 -7.30
N GLU A 311 -1.81 -12.30 -6.09
CA GLU A 311 -1.73 -13.12 -4.87
C GLU A 311 -2.85 -14.16 -4.78
N LEU A 312 -4.05 -13.83 -5.25
CA LEU A 312 -5.12 -14.81 -5.38
C LEU A 312 -4.73 -15.94 -6.35
N ASN A 313 -4.14 -15.60 -7.49
CA ASN A 313 -3.66 -16.60 -8.44
C ASN A 313 -2.51 -17.44 -7.88
N ASN A 314 -1.59 -16.83 -7.11
CA ASN A 314 -0.53 -17.53 -6.39
C ASN A 314 -1.10 -18.53 -5.39
N LEU A 315 -2.15 -18.16 -4.64
CA LEU A 315 -2.83 -19.06 -3.71
C LEU A 315 -3.39 -20.29 -4.44
N PHE A 316 -4.09 -20.08 -5.55
CA PHE A 316 -4.61 -21.19 -6.36
C PHE A 316 -3.48 -22.08 -6.88
N THR A 317 -2.42 -21.49 -7.42
CA THR A 317 -1.32 -22.23 -8.05
C THR A 317 -0.48 -22.99 -7.02
N LYS A 318 -0.13 -22.38 -5.89
CA LYS A 318 0.84 -22.92 -4.92
C LYS A 318 0.19 -23.75 -3.82
N VAL A 319 -1.01 -23.37 -3.39
CA VAL A 319 -1.63 -23.95 -2.18
C VAL A 319 -2.76 -24.91 -2.54
N LYS A 320 -3.65 -24.52 -3.47
CA LYS A 320 -4.81 -25.36 -3.82
C LYS A 320 -4.50 -26.40 -4.89
N ASN A 321 -3.85 -25.96 -5.96
CA ASN A 321 -3.51 -26.79 -7.13
C ASN A 321 -2.04 -27.18 -7.14
N GLY A 322 -1.28 -26.77 -6.12
CA GLY A 322 0.09 -27.21 -5.93
C GLY A 322 0.10 -28.71 -5.68
N GLY A 323 0.80 -29.46 -6.53
CA GLY A 323 0.93 -30.91 -6.37
C GLY A 323 1.54 -31.22 -4.99
N LYS A 324 0.89 -32.10 -4.22
CA LYS A 324 1.46 -32.71 -3.00
C LYS A 324 2.49 -33.79 -3.36
N GLY A 325 3.40 -33.48 -4.27
CA GLY A 325 4.46 -34.39 -4.67
C GLY A 325 5.60 -34.37 -3.66
N PRO A 326 6.16 -35.53 -3.27
CA PRO A 326 7.45 -35.55 -2.59
C PRO A 326 8.51 -35.14 -3.62
N ASN A 327 9.14 -33.98 -3.41
CA ASN A 327 10.47 -33.74 -3.97
C ASN A 327 11.49 -34.17 -2.92
#